data_AF-A0AAN6VDR1-F1
#
_entry.id   AF-A0AAN6VDR1-F1
#
_cell.length_a   1.000
_cell.length_b   1.000
_cell.length_c   1.000
_cell.angle_alpha   90.00
_cell.angle_beta   90.00
_cell.angle_gamma   90.00
#
_symmetry.space_group_name_H-M   'P 1'
#
loop_
_entity.id
_entity.type
_entity.pdbx_description
1 polymer ?
#
loop_
_entity_poly.entity_id
_entity_poly.type
_entity_poly.pdbx_seq_one_letter_code
_entity_poly.pdbx_strand_id
1 'polypeptide(L)'
;MTSNTNPALLWALLEVLFIEGLYLWDLLLHMFNNCESFQQLASLIATSEQHHAVWVAHAPDIIWHVAPKIIPDFDHHLIEARLVAMWCESARTGLPPPEISPGAEELSGNFRKPSPAKLDDVLDALEEKCMLDIHLQILSFPGVFEGNGA
;
A
#
# COMPACT_ATOMS: atom_id res chain seq x y z
N MET A 1 -51.19 23.70 -0.24
CA MET A 1 -50.30 24.01 -1.38
C MET A 1 -49.42 22.79 -1.60
N THR A 2 -49.84 21.88 -2.48
CA THR A 2 -49.07 20.66 -2.79
C THR A 2 -47.97 21.03 -3.79
N SER A 3 -46.71 20.95 -3.35
CA SER A 3 -45.55 21.08 -4.22
C SER A 3 -45.64 20.03 -5.33
N ASN A 4 -45.95 20.48 -6.55
CA ASN A 4 -45.98 19.63 -7.74
C ASN A 4 -44.53 19.48 -8.24
N THR A 5 -43.73 18.66 -7.55
CA THR A 5 -42.40 18.30 -8.01
C THR A 5 -42.53 17.39 -9.24
N ASN A 6 -42.20 17.94 -10.41
CA ASN A 6 -42.18 17.19 -11.66
C ASN A 6 -41.14 16.05 -11.55
N PRO A 7 -41.54 14.77 -11.65
CA PRO A 7 -40.63 13.64 -11.49
C PRO A 7 -39.47 13.67 -12.50
N ALA A 8 -39.66 14.23 -13.69
CA ALA A 8 -38.59 14.37 -14.68
C ALA A 8 -37.49 15.35 -14.22
N LEU A 9 -37.84 16.41 -13.48
CA LEU A 9 -36.85 17.34 -12.91
C LEU A 9 -36.08 16.70 -11.75
N LEU A 10 -36.74 15.86 -10.95
CA LEU A 10 -36.08 15.08 -9.91
C LEU A 10 -35.07 14.09 -10.50
N TRP A 11 -35.43 13.39 -11.57
CA TRP A 11 -34.50 12.49 -12.28
C TRP A 11 -33.32 13.23 -12.88
N ALA A 12 -33.56 14.35 -13.56
CA ALA A 12 -32.48 15.16 -14.13
C ALA A 12 -31.53 15.71 -13.05
N LEU A 13 -32.05 16.15 -11.90
CA LEU A 13 -31.22 16.59 -10.77
C LEU A 13 -30.40 15.44 -10.17
N LEU A 14 -30.98 14.24 -10.07
CA LEU A 14 -30.25 13.05 -9.61
C LEU A 14 -29.14 12.66 -10.58
N GLU A 15 -29.37 12.71 -11.89
CA GLU A 15 -28.35 12.45 -12.90
C GLU A 15 -27.21 13.46 -12.84
N VAL A 16 -27.52 14.76 -12.72
CA VAL A 16 -26.48 15.81 -12.61
C VAL A 16 -25.67 15.64 -11.32
N LEU A 17 -26.33 15.42 -10.17
CA LEU A 17 -25.64 15.17 -8.90
C LEU A 17 -24.79 13.89 -8.93
N PHE A 18 -25.26 12.86 -9.63
CA PHE A 18 -24.52 11.61 -9.81
C PHE A 18 -23.29 11.81 -10.70
N ILE A 19 -23.43 12.55 -11.81
CA ILE A 19 -22.31 12.87 -12.72
C ILE A 19 -21.27 13.74 -12.02
N GLU A 20 -21.69 14.79 -11.31
CA GLU A 20 -20.78 15.63 -10.52
C GLU A 20 -20.08 14.82 -9.41
N GLY A 21 -20.81 13.91 -8.77
CA GLY A 21 -20.25 12.97 -7.79
C GLY A 21 -19.18 12.06 -8.39
N LEU A 22 -19.45 11.44 -9.53
CA LEU A 22 -18.47 10.57 -10.21
C LEU A 22 -17.24 11.35 -10.66
N TYR A 23 -17.42 12.55 -11.22
CA TYR A 23 -16.31 13.38 -11.66
C TYR A 23 -15.39 13.80 -10.49
N LEU A 24 -15.99 14.10 -9.33
CA LEU A 24 -15.22 14.43 -8.14
C LEU A 24 -14.38 13.23 -7.66
N TRP A 25 -14.92 12.01 -7.71
CA TRP A 25 -14.18 10.81 -7.31
C TRP A 25 -12.97 10.54 -8.20
N ASP A 26 -13.15 10.67 -9.52
CA ASP A 26 -12.05 10.50 -10.48
C ASP A 26 -10.95 11.56 -10.28
N LEU A 27 -11.35 12.81 -10.00
CA LEU A 27 -10.40 13.88 -9.70
C LEU A 27 -9.63 13.60 -8.40
N LEU A 28 -10.33 13.17 -7.33
CA LEU A 28 -9.72 12.81 -6.05
C LEU A 28 -8.74 11.64 -6.23
N LEU A 29 -9.12 10.60 -6.96
CA LEU A 29 -8.24 9.48 -7.32
C LEU A 29 -7.01 9.94 -8.10
N HIS A 30 -7.18 10.86 -9.04
CA HIS A 30 -6.06 11.43 -9.77
C HIS A 30 -5.11 12.18 -8.83
N MET A 31 -5.63 12.96 -7.88
CA MET A 31 -4.80 13.64 -6.88
C MET A 31 -4.04 12.63 -5.99
N PHE A 32 -4.71 11.57 -5.53
CA PHE A 32 -4.09 10.49 -4.77
C PHE A 32 -2.93 9.84 -5.53
N ASN A 33 -3.13 9.51 -6.82
CA ASN A 33 -2.12 8.87 -7.65
C ASN A 33 -0.92 9.77 -7.95
N ASN A 34 -1.05 11.09 -7.84
CA ASN A 34 0.05 12.04 -8.04
C ASN A 34 0.82 12.36 -6.75
N CYS A 35 0.50 11.72 -5.62
CA CYS A 35 1.31 11.85 -4.41
C CYS A 35 2.72 11.28 -4.64
N GLU A 36 3.74 12.03 -4.20
CA GLU A 36 5.16 11.66 -4.32
C GLU A 36 5.78 11.23 -2.97
N SER A 37 5.01 11.31 -1.88
CA SER A 37 5.43 10.85 -0.57
C SER A 37 4.24 10.34 0.26
N PHE A 38 4.53 9.46 1.23
CA PHE A 38 3.51 8.98 2.18
C PHE A 38 2.96 10.12 3.04
N GLN A 39 3.75 11.18 3.27
CA GLN A 39 3.28 12.37 3.99
C GLN A 39 2.23 13.15 3.20
N GLN A 40 2.43 13.34 1.89
CA GLN A 40 1.42 13.96 1.02
C GLN A 40 0.15 13.10 0.97
N LEU A 41 0.31 11.79 0.83
CA LEU A 41 -0.79 10.84 0.84
C LEU A 41 -1.61 10.95 2.14
N ALA A 42 -0.96 10.89 3.30
CA ALA A 42 -1.60 11.00 4.60
C ALA A 42 -2.30 12.37 4.79
N SER A 43 -1.68 13.45 4.34
CA SER A 43 -2.27 14.79 4.40
C SER A 43 -3.54 14.88 3.55
N LEU A 44 -3.52 14.27 2.36
CA LEU A 44 -4.67 14.25 1.46
C LEU A 44 -5.84 13.44 2.05
N ILE A 45 -5.56 12.26 2.62
CA ILE A 45 -6.56 11.44 3.34
C ILE A 45 -7.22 12.26 4.47
N ALA A 46 -6.42 13.02 5.23
CA ALA A 46 -6.89 13.79 6.37
C ALA A 46 -7.63 15.09 6.01
N THR A 47 -7.70 15.46 4.73
CA THR A 47 -8.22 16.76 4.31
C THR A 47 -9.73 16.88 4.45
N SER A 48 -10.49 15.83 4.09
CA SER A 48 -11.95 15.82 4.25
C SER A 48 -12.52 14.39 4.28
N GLU A 49 -13.78 14.25 4.71
CA GLU A 49 -14.50 12.97 4.70
C GLU A 49 -14.56 12.34 3.31
N GLN A 50 -14.65 13.16 2.25
CA GLN A 50 -14.67 12.68 0.86
C GLN A 50 -13.32 12.09 0.44
N HIS A 51 -12.20 12.73 0.81
CA HIS A 51 -10.87 12.19 0.55
C HIS A 51 -10.66 10.88 1.30
N HIS A 52 -11.07 10.84 2.56
CA HIS A 52 -11.02 9.61 3.36
C HIS A 52 -11.90 8.50 2.74
N ALA A 53 -13.10 8.83 2.26
CA ALA A 53 -14.00 7.87 1.62
C ALA A 53 -13.39 7.28 0.33
N VAL A 54 -12.77 8.12 -0.51
CA VAL A 54 -12.04 7.66 -1.71
C VAL A 54 -10.86 6.77 -1.33
N TRP A 55 -10.09 7.15 -0.31
CA TRP A 55 -9.02 6.31 0.21
C TRP A 55 -9.53 4.94 0.66
N VAL A 56 -10.57 4.87 1.50
CA VAL A 56 -11.11 3.59 1.98
C VAL A 56 -11.59 2.71 0.81
N ALA A 57 -12.20 3.31 -0.21
CA ALA A 57 -12.71 2.59 -1.38
C ALA A 57 -11.60 2.09 -2.32
N HIS A 58 -10.48 2.81 -2.43
CA HIS A 58 -9.47 2.60 -3.47
C HIS A 58 -8.04 2.44 -2.93
N ALA A 59 -7.86 2.25 -1.62
CA ALA A 59 -6.55 2.15 -0.99
C ALA A 59 -5.61 1.16 -1.72
N PRO A 60 -6.03 -0.05 -2.12
CA PRO A 60 -5.13 -0.97 -2.80
C PRO A 60 -4.60 -0.44 -4.13
N ASP A 61 -5.44 0.26 -4.90
CA ASP A 61 -5.06 0.88 -6.16
C ASP A 61 -4.11 2.06 -5.95
N ILE A 62 -4.45 2.93 -4.99
CA ILE A 62 -3.66 4.11 -4.65
C ILE A 62 -2.28 3.68 -4.14
N ILE A 63 -2.21 2.73 -3.21
CA ILE A 63 -0.94 2.20 -2.68
C ILE A 63 -0.11 1.60 -3.81
N TRP A 64 -0.72 0.78 -4.66
CA TRP A 64 0.00 0.16 -5.78
C TRP A 64 0.59 1.19 -6.75
N HIS A 65 -0.07 2.33 -6.93
CA HIS A 65 0.40 3.39 -7.82
C HIS A 65 1.44 4.32 -7.15
N VAL A 66 1.29 4.60 -5.86
CA VAL A 66 2.12 5.57 -5.13
C VAL A 66 3.35 4.92 -4.52
N ALA A 67 3.24 3.73 -3.94
CA ALA A 67 4.34 3.09 -3.21
C ALA A 67 5.60 2.84 -4.05
N PRO A 68 5.51 2.38 -5.32
CA PRO A 68 6.71 2.22 -6.16
C PRO A 68 7.45 3.53 -6.49
N LYS A 69 6.80 4.68 -6.34
CA LYS A 69 7.44 6.00 -6.52
C LYS A 69 8.31 6.37 -5.32
N ILE A 70 8.04 5.77 -4.16
CA ILE A 70 8.66 6.10 -2.87
C ILE A 70 9.64 4.99 -2.46
N ILE A 71 9.27 3.73 -2.69
CA ILE A 71 10.00 2.53 -2.31
C ILE A 71 10.54 1.87 -3.60
N PRO A 72 11.86 1.86 -3.82
CA PRO A 72 12.46 1.07 -4.89
C PRO A 72 12.11 -0.41 -4.74
N ASP A 73 11.89 -1.09 -5.87
CA ASP A 73 11.57 -2.53 -5.89
C ASP A 73 10.40 -2.93 -4.97
N PHE A 74 9.41 -2.04 -4.81
CA PHE A 74 8.26 -2.25 -3.92
C PHE A 74 7.56 -3.61 -4.11
N ASP A 75 7.39 -4.07 -5.35
CA ASP A 75 6.76 -5.37 -5.62
C ASP A 75 7.56 -6.53 -5.04
N HIS A 76 8.89 -6.45 -5.08
CA HIS A 76 9.76 -7.47 -4.50
C HIS A 76 9.58 -7.51 -2.98
N HIS A 77 9.62 -6.35 -2.32
CA HIS A 77 9.40 -6.25 -0.88
C HIS A 77 7.99 -6.72 -0.47
N LEU A 78 6.98 -6.46 -1.30
CA LEU A 78 5.62 -6.96 -1.09
C LEU A 78 5.55 -8.49 -1.15
N ILE A 79 6.22 -9.11 -2.13
CA ILE A 79 6.31 -10.57 -2.26
C ILE A 79 7.00 -11.15 -1.02
N GLU A 80 8.14 -10.59 -0.60
CA GLU A 80 8.86 -11.01 0.60
C GLU A 80 7.99 -10.94 1.85
N ALA A 81 7.32 -9.80 2.09
CA ALA A 81 6.43 -9.63 3.25
C ALA A 81 5.26 -10.63 3.26
N ARG A 82 4.77 -11.04 2.07
CA ARG A 82 3.74 -12.08 1.95
C ARG A 82 4.30 -13.46 2.25
N LEU A 83 5.49 -13.78 1.74
CA LEU A 83 6.16 -15.05 2.02
C LEU A 83 6.47 -15.21 3.52
N VAL A 84 7.00 -14.16 4.15
CA VAL A 84 7.27 -14.14 5.60
C VAL A 84 5.98 -14.41 6.38
N ALA A 85 4.88 -13.73 6.04
CA ALA A 85 3.60 -13.96 6.69
C ALA A 85 3.11 -15.42 6.53
N MET A 86 3.29 -16.03 5.35
CA MET A 86 2.94 -17.43 5.10
C MET A 86 3.79 -18.39 5.92
N TRP A 87 5.10 -18.13 6.04
CA TRP A 87 6.00 -18.92 6.88
C TRP A 87 5.69 -18.78 8.38
N CYS A 88 5.42 -17.57 8.86
CA CYS A 88 5.02 -17.32 10.24
C CYS A 88 3.74 -18.06 10.59
N GLU A 89 2.75 -18.05 9.71
CA GLU A 89 1.50 -18.78 9.94
C GLU A 89 1.74 -20.30 9.98
N SER A 90 2.53 -20.81 9.03
CA SER A 90 2.87 -22.24 8.96
C SER A 90 3.58 -22.71 10.23
N ALA A 91 4.55 -21.92 10.71
CA ALA A 91 5.23 -22.16 11.98
C ALA A 91 4.27 -22.14 13.17
N ARG A 92 3.31 -21.20 13.20
CA ARG A 92 2.31 -21.08 14.25
C ARG A 92 1.34 -22.27 14.28
N THR A 93 0.94 -22.77 13.12
CA THR A 93 0.00 -23.90 13.00
C THR A 93 0.69 -25.26 13.03
N GLY A 94 2.03 -25.31 13.01
CA GLY A 94 2.79 -26.56 12.90
C GLY A 94 2.58 -27.29 11.57
N LEU A 95 2.11 -26.57 10.54
CA LEU A 95 1.91 -27.10 9.20
C LEU A 95 3.15 -26.81 8.36
N PRO A 96 3.48 -27.66 7.37
CA PRO A 96 4.55 -27.35 6.43
C PRO A 96 4.20 -26.04 5.68
N PRO A 97 5.20 -25.22 5.34
CA PRO A 97 4.98 -24.05 4.51
C PRO A 97 4.27 -24.46 3.22
N PRO A 98 3.31 -23.66 2.73
CA PRO A 98 2.69 -23.92 1.44
C PRO A 98 3.78 -24.00 0.37
N GLU A 99 3.70 -25.02 -0.49
CA GLU A 99 4.59 -25.13 -1.64
C GLU A 99 4.40 -23.90 -2.52
N ILE A 100 5.46 -23.10 -2.66
CA ILE A 100 5.47 -21.91 -3.51
C ILE A 100 5.73 -22.39 -4.94
N SER A 101 4.84 -23.23 -5.47
CA SER A 101 4.91 -23.66 -6.87
C SER A 101 3.52 -23.97 -7.44
N PRO A 102 3.16 -23.42 -8.62
CA PRO A 102 3.86 -22.41 -9.40
C PRO A 102 3.24 -21.02 -9.20
N GLY A 103 4.03 -20.06 -8.74
CA GLY A 103 3.72 -18.64 -8.95
C GLY A 103 4.04 -17.74 -7.77
N ALA A 104 5.32 -17.39 -7.58
CA ALA A 104 5.66 -16.15 -6.87
C ALA A 104 4.96 -14.92 -7.50
N GLU A 105 4.53 -15.04 -8.76
CA GLU A 105 3.68 -14.09 -9.47
C GLU A 105 2.35 -13.82 -8.77
N GLU A 106 1.70 -14.81 -8.14
CA GLU A 106 0.43 -14.59 -7.41
C GLU A 106 0.63 -13.73 -6.15
N LEU A 107 1.86 -13.70 -5.64
CA LEU A 107 2.26 -12.87 -4.51
C LEU A 107 2.64 -11.46 -4.93
N SER A 108 2.76 -11.17 -6.22
CA SER A 108 2.98 -9.82 -6.75
C SER A 108 1.75 -8.94 -6.52
N GLY A 109 1.99 -7.63 -6.41
CA GLY A 109 0.95 -6.60 -6.43
C GLY A 109 0.17 -6.53 -7.75
N ASN A 110 0.73 -7.07 -8.83
CA ASN A 110 0.06 -7.19 -10.13
C ASN A 110 -1.14 -8.14 -10.09
N PHE A 111 -1.04 -9.23 -9.32
CA PHE A 111 -2.14 -10.18 -9.14
C PHE A 111 -3.03 -9.80 -7.96
N ARG A 112 -2.41 -9.40 -6.84
CA ARG A 112 -3.13 -9.02 -5.63
C ARG A 112 -2.58 -7.71 -5.12
N LYS A 113 -3.33 -6.62 -5.26
CA LYS A 113 -2.93 -5.30 -4.76
C LYS A 113 -2.78 -5.31 -3.23
N PRO A 114 -1.82 -4.55 -2.66
CA PRO A 114 -1.60 -4.51 -1.22
C PRO A 114 -2.75 -3.79 -0.49
N SER A 115 -3.10 -4.26 0.70
CA SER A 115 -3.93 -3.49 1.63
C SER A 115 -3.06 -2.51 2.43
N PRO A 116 -3.65 -1.51 3.11
CA PRO A 116 -2.90 -0.63 4.02
C PRO A 116 -2.07 -1.40 5.06
N ALA A 117 -2.66 -2.41 5.71
CA ALA A 117 -1.93 -3.24 6.67
C ALA A 117 -0.73 -3.98 6.05
N LYS A 118 -0.83 -4.38 4.77
CA LYS A 118 0.28 -5.05 4.07
C LYS A 118 1.36 -4.05 3.64
N LEU A 119 1.02 -2.78 3.44
CA LEU A 119 2.01 -1.72 3.26
C LEU A 119 2.80 -1.50 4.56
N ASP A 120 2.14 -1.52 5.71
CA ASP A 120 2.82 -1.44 7.02
C ASP A 120 3.81 -2.60 7.20
N ASP A 121 3.42 -3.85 6.91
CA ASP A 121 4.33 -5.00 6.97
C ASP A 121 5.59 -4.81 6.08
N VAL A 122 5.43 -4.16 4.91
CA VAL A 122 6.55 -3.90 3.99
C VAL A 122 7.47 -2.82 4.55
N LEU A 123 6.90 -1.76 5.14
CA LEU A 123 7.68 -0.71 5.80
C LEU A 123 8.45 -1.28 6.99
N ASP A 124 7.82 -2.10 7.83
CA ASP A 124 8.45 -2.77 8.96
C ASP A 124 9.61 -3.67 8.50
N ALA A 125 9.39 -4.46 7.43
CA ALA A 125 10.42 -5.32 6.86
C ALA A 125 11.60 -4.53 6.27
N LEU A 126 11.36 -3.35 5.72
CA LEU A 126 12.41 -2.45 5.23
C LEU A 126 13.21 -1.83 6.36
N GLU A 127 12.55 -1.42 7.45
CA GLU A 127 13.23 -0.93 8.65
C GLU A 127 14.11 -2.02 9.28
N GLU A 128 13.60 -3.26 9.37
CA GLU A 128 14.36 -4.40 9.89
C GLU A 128 15.53 -4.79 8.96
N LYS A 129 15.33 -4.76 7.63
CA LYS A 129 16.42 -4.97 6.66
C LYS A 129 17.49 -3.90 6.74
N CYS A 130 17.14 -2.63 6.95
CA CYS A 130 18.13 -1.56 7.15
C CYS A 130 19.03 -1.85 8.37
N MET A 131 18.46 -2.44 9.42
CA MET A 131 19.21 -2.88 10.60
C MET A 131 20.09 -4.12 10.32
N LEU A 132 19.59 -5.10 9.56
CA LEU A 132 20.32 -6.32 9.19
C LEU A 132 21.45 -6.07 8.17
N ASP A 133 21.28 -5.16 7.21
CA ASP A 133 22.34 -4.77 6.27
C ASP A 133 23.48 -4.02 6.98
N ILE A 134 23.18 -3.20 8.00
CA ILE A 134 24.20 -2.59 8.86
C ILE A 134 24.91 -3.69 9.69
N HIS A 135 24.16 -4.66 10.23
CA HIS A 135 24.74 -5.75 11.02
C HIS A 135 25.62 -6.69 10.18
N LEU A 136 25.20 -7.01 8.96
CA LEU A 136 25.95 -7.85 8.02
C LEU A 136 27.13 -7.08 7.41
N GLN A 137 27.06 -5.76 7.19
CA GLN A 137 28.22 -4.95 6.82
C GLN A 137 29.25 -4.87 7.95
N ILE A 138 28.82 -4.71 9.21
CA ILE A 138 29.72 -4.74 10.39
C ILE A 138 30.38 -6.11 10.55
N LEU A 139 29.66 -7.20 10.28
CA LEU A 139 30.18 -8.58 10.35
C LEU A 139 30.95 -9.00 9.09
N SER A 140 30.88 -8.25 7.99
CA SER A 140 31.60 -8.50 6.73
C SER A 140 32.91 -7.71 6.60
N PHE A 141 33.33 -6.97 7.63
CA PHE A 141 34.69 -6.43 7.73
C PHE A 141 35.58 -7.32 8.64
N PRO A 142 36.35 -8.27 8.08
CA PRO A 142 37.47 -8.85 8.81
C PRO A 142 38.63 -7.83 8.75
N GLY A 143 38.67 -6.86 9.66
CA GLY A 143 39.84 -5.96 9.66
C GLY A 143 39.87 -4.70 10.54
N VAL A 144 39.01 -4.50 11.54
CA VAL A 144 39.08 -3.26 12.38
C VAL A 144 39.28 -3.52 13.88
N PHE A 145 39.43 -4.77 14.33
CA PHE A 145 39.77 -5.07 15.73
C PHE A 145 40.92 -6.06 15.90
N GLU A 146 41.95 -5.99 15.06
CA GLU A 146 43.27 -6.54 15.41
C GLU A 146 44.34 -5.45 15.29
N GLY A 147 44.95 -5.11 16.44
CA GLY A 147 46.26 -4.50 16.49
C GLY A 147 46.32 -3.01 16.79
N ASN A 148 46.08 -2.62 18.04
CA ASN A 148 46.97 -1.65 18.71
C ASN A 148 46.89 -1.83 20.23
N GLY A 149 47.75 -2.72 20.71
CA GLY A 149 48.08 -2.90 22.12
C GLY A 149 49.51 -3.38 22.18
N ALA A 150 50.43 -2.42 22.01
CA ALA A 150 51.83 -2.56 22.41
C ALA A 150 51.94 -2.75 23.93
#